data_AF-A0A949A8R8-F1
#
_entry.id   AF-A0A949A8R8-F1
#
_cell.length_a   1.000
_cell.length_b   1.000
_cell.length_c   1.000
_cell.angle_alpha   90.00
_cell.angle_beta   90.00
_cell.angle_gamma   90.00
#
_symmetry.space_group_name_H-M   'P 1'
#
loop_
_entity.id
_entity.type
_entity.pdbx_description
1 polymer ?
#
loop_
_entity_poly.entity_id
_entity_poly.type
_entity_poly.pdbx_seq_one_letter_code
_entity_poly.pdbx_strand_id
1 'polypeptide(L)' 'MSKKEELIERLLRKPVDMRFEEVAVILEHYGFTLDKKNQKGSHFVYFKGDKLITIPVHNHMVKRTYLQMIIEMLDLEE' A
#
# COMPACT_ATOMS: atom_id res chain seq x y z
N MET A 1 5.46 -8.83 -18.51
CA MET A 1 5.06 -8.36 -17.18
C MET A 1 6.03 -8.91 -16.16
N SER A 2 6.82 -8.03 -15.54
CA SER A 2 7.53 -8.36 -14.33
C SER A 2 6.52 -8.58 -13.20
N LYS A 3 6.86 -9.40 -12.20
CA LYS A 3 5.99 -9.63 -11.02
C LYS A 3 5.52 -8.33 -10.37
N LYS A 4 6.31 -7.26 -10.46
CA LYS A 4 5.99 -5.93 -9.95
C LYS A 4 4.89 -5.22 -10.74
N GLU A 5 4.97 -5.29 -12.07
CA GLU A 5 3.97 -4.69 -12.96
C GLU A 5 2.60 -5.35 -12.74
N GLU A 6 2.58 -6.67 -12.58
CA GLU A 6 1.36 -7.43 -12.27
C GLU A 6 0.72 -7.02 -10.93
N LEU A 7 1.53 -6.73 -9.90
CA LEU A 7 1.05 -6.22 -8.62
C LEU A 7 0.46 -4.81 -8.72
N ILE A 8 1.07 -3.94 -9.53
CA ILE A 8 0.57 -2.58 -9.76
C ILE A 8 -0.75 -2.63 -10.52
N GLU A 9 -0.84 -3.43 -11.59
CA GLU A 9 -2.10 -3.65 -12.30
C GLU A 9 -3.18 -4.24 -11.39
N ARG A 10 -2.81 -5.17 -10.51
CA ARG A 10 -3.73 -5.70 -9.49
C ARG A 10 -4.18 -4.60 -8.53
N LEU A 11 -3.28 -3.74 -8.06
CA LEU A 11 -3.63 -2.59 -7.22
C LEU A 11 -4.63 -1.67 -7.93
N LEU A 12 -4.40 -1.34 -9.20
CA LEU A 12 -5.26 -0.50 -10.04
C LEU A 12 -6.67 -1.07 -10.22
N ARG A 13 -6.83 -2.40 -10.20
CA ARG A 13 -8.16 -3.07 -10.21
C ARG A 13 -8.92 -2.92 -8.89
N LYS A 14 -8.27 -2.40 -7.84
CA LYS A 14 -8.82 -2.14 -6.50
C LYS A 14 -9.56 -3.38 -5.92
N PRO A 15 -8.92 -4.58 -5.87
CA PRO A 15 -9.56 -5.81 -5.43
C PRO A 15 -9.90 -5.76 -3.94
N VAL A 16 -10.92 -6.51 -3.53
CA VAL A 16 -11.39 -6.55 -2.14
C VAL A 16 -10.49 -7.41 -1.23
N ASP A 17 -9.71 -8.30 -1.84
CA ASP A 17 -8.88 -9.33 -1.21
C ASP A 17 -7.38 -9.01 -1.25
N MET A 18 -6.99 -7.77 -1.57
CA MET A 18 -5.57 -7.43 -1.69
C MET A 18 -4.86 -7.62 -0.35
N ARG A 19 -3.77 -8.40 -0.37
CA ARG A 19 -2.99 -8.66 0.83
C ARG A 19 -2.13 -7.46 1.17
N PHE A 20 -1.93 -7.24 2.46
CA PHE A 20 -1.02 -6.22 2.97
C PHE A 20 0.41 -6.40 2.44
N GLU A 21 0.89 -7.63 2.35
CA GLU A 21 2.23 -7.95 1.84
C GLU A 21 2.43 -7.49 0.39
N GLU A 22 1.39 -7.60 -0.45
CA GLU A 22 1.43 -7.12 -1.82
C GLU A 22 1.51 -5.59 -1.88
N VAL A 23 0.70 -4.93 -1.04
CA VAL A 23 0.72 -3.47 -0.91
C VAL A 23 2.08 -2.97 -0.37
N ALA A 24 2.65 -3.69 0.61
CA ALA A 24 3.95 -3.37 1.18
C ALA A 24 5.04 -3.40 0.10
N VAL A 25 5.08 -4.44 -0.73
CA VAL A 25 6.05 -4.56 -1.84
C VAL A 25 5.92 -3.39 -2.82
N ILE A 26 4.69 -2.96 -3.14
CA ILE A 26 4.47 -1.80 -4.02
C ILE A 26 4.98 -0.52 -3.35
N LEU A 27 4.62 -0.27 -2.09
CA LEU A 27 5.06 0.91 -1.34
C LEU A 27 6.59 0.98 -1.23
N GLU A 28 7.23 -0.12 -0.85
CA GLU A 28 8.70 -0.23 -0.78
C GLU A 28 9.35 0.02 -2.14
N HIS A 29 8.73 -0.46 -3.23
CA HIS A 29 9.20 -0.19 -4.58
C HIS A 29 9.14 1.31 -4.93
N TYR A 30 8.09 2.00 -4.50
CA TYR A 30 7.95 3.45 -4.65
C TYR A 30 8.80 4.24 -3.65
N GLY A 31 9.59 3.59 -2.80
CA GLY A 31 10.49 4.25 -1.84
C GLY A 31 9.84 4.64 -0.52
N PHE A 32 8.69 4.08 -0.19
CA PHE A 32 8.11 4.20 1.14
C PHE A 32 8.79 3.25 2.11
N THR A 33 9.01 3.72 3.33
CA THR A 33 9.59 2.93 4.43
C THR A 33 8.54 2.72 5.51
N LEU A 34 8.50 1.52 6.08
CA LEU A 34 7.63 1.22 7.21
C LEU A 34 8.15 1.89 8.49
N ASP A 35 7.34 2.74 9.11
CA ASP A 35 7.59 3.31 10.42
C ASP A 35 7.15 2.33 11.52
N LYS A 36 8.11 1.51 11.98
CA LYS A 36 7.89 0.55 13.07
C LYS A 36 7.66 1.23 14.43
N LYS A 37 8.07 2.48 14.62
CA LYS A 37 7.91 3.19 15.91
C LYS A 37 6.48 3.70 16.08
N ASN A 38 5.86 4.12 14.99
CA ASN A 38 4.49 4.61 14.94
C ASN A 38 3.45 3.52 14.64
N GLN A 39 3.90 2.31 14.31
CA GLN A 39 3.04 1.14 14.15
C GLN A 39 2.27 0.83 15.44
N LYS A 40 0.94 0.76 15.35
CA LYS A 40 0.06 0.42 16.48
C LYS A 40 -0.89 -0.70 16.10
N GLY A 41 -0.65 -1.90 16.63
CA GLY A 41 -1.50 -3.07 16.36
C GLY A 41 -1.62 -3.34 14.86
N SER A 42 -2.84 -3.29 14.33
CA SER A 42 -3.15 -3.48 12.91
C SER A 42 -2.85 -2.27 12.03
N HIS A 43 -2.47 -1.11 12.58
CA HIS A 43 -2.19 0.09 11.80
C HIS A 43 -0.70 0.16 11.46
N PHE A 44 -0.40 -0.01 10.18
CA PHE A 44 0.94 0.12 9.63
C PHE A 44 1.12 1.52 9.08
N VAL A 45 2.20 2.19 9.47
CA VAL A 45 2.49 3.55 9.02
C VAL A 45 3.66 3.48 8.04
N TYR A 46 3.48 4.03 6.84
CA TYR A 46 4.54 4.17 5.84
C TYR A 46 4.84 5.64 5.61
N PHE A 47 6.11 5.97 5.36
CA PHE A 47 6.54 7.32 5.07
C PHE A 47 7.55 7.37 3.93
N LYS A 48 7.53 8.46 3.17
CA LYS A 48 8.46 8.78 2.10
C LYS A 48 8.70 10.29 2.10
N GLY A 49 9.79 10.74 2.69
CA GLY A 49 10.02 12.17 2.95
C GLY A 49 8.88 12.73 3.82
N ASP A 50 8.24 13.80 3.36
CA ASP A 50 7.11 14.44 4.05
C ASP A 50 5.76 13.74 3.85
N LYS A 51 5.70 12.72 2.99
CA LYS A 51 4.48 11.95 2.73
C LYS A 51 4.35 10.82 3.74
N LEU A 52 3.22 10.73 4.44
CA LEU A 52 2.92 9.67 5.41
C LEU A 52 1.55 9.06 5.13
N ILE A 53 1.45 7.73 5.21
CA ILE A 53 0.21 6.99 5.01
C ILE A 53 0.03 5.94 6.10
N THR A 54 -1.17 5.87 6.67
CA THR A 54 -1.54 4.84 7.65
C THR A 54 -2.47 3.85 7.00
N ILE A 55 -2.09 2.58 7.03
CA ILE A 55 -2.80 1.46 6.41
C ILE A 55 -3.27 0.53 7.53
N PRO A 56 -4.58 0.50 7.84
CA PRO A 56 -5.13 -0.49 8.74
C PRO A 56 -5.25 -1.84 8.02
N VAL A 57 -4.72 -2.87 8.65
CA VAL A 57 -4.72 -4.24 8.15
C VAL A 57 -5.70 -5.07 8.97
N HIS A 58 -6.67 -5.68 8.31
CA HIS A 58 -7.61 -6.60 8.94
C HIS A 58 -7.54 -7.95 8.23
N ASN A 59 -7.30 -9.04 8.97
CA ASN A 59 -7.08 -10.38 8.41
C ASN A 59 -6.04 -10.41 7.27
N HIS A 60 -4.94 -9.69 7.44
CA HIS A 60 -3.87 -9.54 6.42
C HIS A 60 -4.30 -8.88 5.11
N MET A 61 -5.49 -8.26 5.06
CA MET A 61 -6.03 -7.57 3.88
C MET A 61 -6.12 -6.06 4.11
N VAL A 62 -6.04 -5.32 3.01
CA VAL A 62 -6.19 -3.87 2.97
C VAL A 62 -7.55 -3.53 2.35
N LYS A 63 -8.35 -2.70 3.02
CA LYS A 63 -9.65 -2.29 2.47
C LYS A 63 -9.47 -1.48 1.19
N ARG A 64 -10.42 -1.64 0.26
CA ARG A 64 -10.45 -0.95 -1.04
C ARG A 64 -10.27 0.57 -0.95
N THR A 65 -10.83 1.22 0.06
CA THR A 65 -10.67 2.67 0.30
C THR A 65 -9.20 3.06 0.47
N TYR A 66 -8.41 2.25 1.19
CA TYR A 66 -6.98 2.50 1.35
C TYR A 66 -6.20 2.17 0.09
N LEU A 67 -6.61 1.18 -0.70
CA LEU A 67 -6.01 0.92 -2.01
C LEU A 67 -6.19 2.14 -2.93
N GLN A 68 -7.38 2.74 -2.95
CA GLN A 68 -7.63 3.97 -3.70
C GLN A 68 -6.73 5.12 -3.22
N MET A 69 -6.65 5.35 -1.91
CA MET A 69 -5.76 6.37 -1.36
C MET A 69 -4.30 6.16 -1.75
N ILE A 70 -3.83 4.91 -1.77
CA ILE A 70 -2.47 4.56 -2.19
C ILE A 70 -2.27 4.86 -3.68
N ILE A 71 -3.22 4.51 -4.54
CA ILE A 71 -3.17 4.77 -5.99
C ILE A 71 -3.05 6.27 -6.27
N GLU A 72 -3.90 7.09 -5.62
CA GLU A 72 -3.86 8.55 -5.74
C GLU A 72 -2.53 9.12 -5.22
N MET A 73 -2.02 8.59 -4.11
CA MET A 73 -0.77 9.04 -3.49
C MET A 73 0.47 8.71 -4.33
N LEU A 74 0.44 7.58 -5.03
CA LEU A 74 1.48 7.07 -5.91
C LEU A 74 1.38 7.60 -7.34
N ASP A 75 0.33 8.38 -7.66
CA ASP A 75 0.08 8.92 -9.00
C ASP A 75 0.02 7.81 -10.07
N LEU A 76 -0.65 6.71 -9.75
CA LEU A 76 -0.74 5.53 -10.61
C LEU A 76 -1.88 5.61 -11.64
N GLU A 77 -2.81 6.55 -11.48
CA GLU A 77 -3.89 6.84 -12.43
C GLU A 77 -3.43 8.00 -13.35
N GLU A 78 -2.64 7.68 -14.39
CA GLU A 78 -2.42 8.53 -15.59
C GLU A 78 -3.11 7.91 -16.82
#